data_AF-A0A7X9G3R6-F1
#
_entry.id   AF-A0A7X9G3R6-F1
#
_cell.length_a   1.000
_cell.length_b   1.000
_cell.length_c   1.000
_cell.angle_alpha   90.00
_cell.angle_beta   90.00
_cell.angle_gamma   90.00
#
_symmetry.space_group_name_H-M   'P 1'
#
loop_
_entity.id
_entity.type
_entity.pdbx_description
1 polymer ?
#
loop_
_entity_poly.entity_id
_entity_poly.type
_entity_poly.pdbx_seq_one_letter_code
_entity_poly.pdbx_strand_id
1 'polypeptide(L)'
;GRDNPARYEWSHTPLSKAQFEADFKAGGHEGIGFVTAFPHITKVFRYAPKAEILMLVKAYNTQTGQDVNLDRGEKYMEFACLAEAVIAAAEYRFWGEAATVQDYLAQTAALEDAPIRVHNKLKTYWEK
;
A
#
# COMPACT_ATOMS: atom_id res chain seq x y z
N GLY A 1 -20.12 3.28 12.53
CA GLY A 1 -19.16 3.60 11.45
C GLY A 1 -17.88 4.16 12.06
N ARG A 2 -16.80 4.27 11.29
CA ARG A 2 -15.57 4.93 11.76
C ARG A 2 -15.77 6.43 11.84
N ASP A 3 -15.08 7.09 12.76
CA ASP A 3 -15.00 8.55 12.76
C ASP A 3 -14.26 9.00 11.49
N ASN A 4 -14.94 9.77 10.64
CA ASN A 4 -14.49 10.20 9.31
C ASN A 4 -14.45 9.09 8.22
N PRO A 5 -15.61 8.60 7.74
CA PRO A 5 -15.70 7.54 6.73
C PRO A 5 -15.05 7.94 5.39
N ALA A 6 -15.04 9.22 5.03
CA ALA A 6 -14.41 9.74 3.81
C ALA A 6 -12.90 9.45 3.72
N ARG A 7 -12.22 9.12 4.82
CA ARG A 7 -10.82 8.69 4.76
C ARG A 7 -10.66 7.26 4.24
N TYR A 8 -11.65 6.41 4.45
CA TYR A 8 -11.52 4.96 4.26
C TYR A 8 -12.48 4.41 3.21
N GLU A 9 -13.57 5.12 2.93
CA GLU A 9 -14.67 4.69 2.09
C GLU A 9 -14.80 5.60 0.87
N TRP A 10 -14.55 5.03 -0.31
CA TRP A 10 -14.58 5.74 -1.60
C TRP A 10 -15.95 6.35 -1.93
N SER A 11 -17.05 5.78 -1.42
CA SER A 11 -18.41 6.32 -1.58
C SER A 11 -18.60 7.67 -0.90
N HIS A 12 -17.72 8.03 0.03
CA HIS A 12 -17.76 9.28 0.79
C HIS A 12 -16.72 10.29 0.30
N THR A 13 -16.09 10.06 -0.87
CA THR A 13 -15.11 10.98 -1.47
C THR A 13 -15.55 11.51 -2.82
N PRO A 14 -15.19 12.75 -3.18
CA PRO A 14 -15.50 13.32 -4.49
C PRO A 14 -14.75 12.63 -5.63
N LEU A 15 -13.58 12.02 -5.34
CA LEU A 15 -12.81 11.25 -6.30
C LEU A 15 -13.36 9.84 -6.43
N SER A 16 -13.77 9.45 -7.64
CA SER A 16 -14.17 8.07 -7.94
C SER A 16 -12.96 7.17 -8.16
N LYS A 17 -13.13 5.85 -7.98
CA LYS A 17 -12.06 4.88 -8.26
C LYS A 17 -11.59 4.93 -9.71
N ALA A 18 -12.53 5.04 -10.66
CA ALA A 18 -12.21 5.11 -12.08
C ALA A 18 -11.42 6.38 -12.43
N GLN A 19 -11.79 7.52 -11.83
CA GLN A 19 -11.04 8.77 -12.00
C GLN A 19 -9.64 8.65 -11.39
N PHE A 20 -9.52 8.11 -10.18
CA PHE A 20 -8.22 7.83 -9.55
C PHE A 20 -7.34 6.96 -10.45
N GLU A 21 -7.86 5.86 -11.00
CA GLU A 21 -7.09 4.99 -11.89
C GLU A 21 -6.61 5.70 -13.16
N ALA A 22 -7.46 6.57 -13.75
CA ALA A 22 -7.09 7.36 -14.92
C ALA A 22 -5.96 8.36 -14.59
N ASP A 23 -6.11 9.10 -13.49
CA ASP A 23 -5.14 10.09 -13.04
C ASP A 23 -3.82 9.43 -12.65
N PHE A 24 -3.87 8.29 -11.94
CA PHE A 24 -2.70 7.50 -11.56
C PHE A 24 -1.94 7.01 -12.79
N LYS A 25 -2.64 6.48 -13.81
CA LYS A 25 -2.00 6.06 -15.07
C LYS A 25 -1.35 7.24 -15.81
N ALA A 26 -1.95 8.43 -15.75
CA ALA A 26 -1.39 9.63 -16.35
C ALA A 26 -0.19 10.20 -15.58
N GLY A 27 -0.03 9.85 -14.30
CA GLY A 27 1.02 10.36 -13.41
C GLY A 27 2.44 9.84 -13.67
N GLY A 28 2.62 8.91 -14.63
CA GLY A 28 3.94 8.42 -15.04
C GLY A 28 4.66 7.59 -13.98
N HIS A 29 3.93 6.87 -13.13
CA HIS A 29 4.54 5.96 -12.15
C HIS A 29 5.22 4.80 -12.87
N GLU A 30 6.50 4.57 -12.56
CA GLU A 30 7.31 3.51 -13.17
C GLU A 30 7.64 2.40 -12.17
N GLY A 31 7.65 1.16 -12.65
CA GLY A 31 8.15 0.00 -11.91
C GLY A 31 7.26 -1.23 -12.03
N ILE A 32 7.68 -2.30 -11.38
CA ILE A 32 6.94 -3.56 -11.26
C ILE A 32 6.66 -3.78 -9.77
N GLY A 33 5.42 -4.13 -9.44
CA GLY A 33 4.95 -4.31 -8.07
C GLY A 33 3.44 -4.06 -7.99
N PHE A 34 2.99 -3.45 -6.90
CA PHE A 34 1.56 -3.23 -6.66
C PHE A 34 1.28 -1.85 -6.04
N VAL A 35 0.00 -1.47 -6.05
CA VAL A 35 -0.48 -0.20 -5.52
C VAL A 35 -1.59 -0.47 -4.53
N THR A 36 -1.52 0.16 -3.36
CA THR A 36 -2.67 0.27 -2.45
C THR A 36 -3.24 1.67 -2.55
N ALA A 37 -4.54 1.77 -2.80
CA ALA A 37 -5.23 3.04 -2.91
C ALA A 37 -6.37 3.11 -1.89
N PHE A 38 -6.19 3.95 -0.88
CA PHE A 38 -7.24 4.35 0.05
C PHE A 38 -7.63 5.80 -0.26
N PRO A 39 -8.84 6.26 0.10
CA PRO A 39 -9.26 7.61 -0.26
C PRO A 39 -8.39 8.76 0.30
N HIS A 40 -7.61 8.50 1.35
CA HIS A 40 -6.70 9.49 1.95
C HIS A 40 -5.22 9.28 1.62
N ILE A 41 -4.81 8.09 1.17
CA ILE A 41 -3.42 7.77 0.87
C ILE A 41 -3.32 6.65 -0.18
N THR A 42 -2.46 6.86 -1.17
CA THR A 42 -2.06 5.85 -2.14
C THR A 42 -0.60 5.52 -1.89
N LYS A 43 -0.25 4.24 -1.86
CA LYS A 43 1.13 3.79 -1.78
C LYS A 43 1.48 2.92 -2.98
N VAL A 44 2.63 3.20 -3.56
CA VAL A 44 3.20 2.45 -4.67
C VAL A 44 4.36 1.64 -4.12
N PHE A 45 4.21 0.32 -4.19
CA PHE A 45 5.24 -0.65 -3.86
C PHE A 45 5.85 -1.15 -5.17
N ARG A 46 7.16 -1.00 -5.33
CA ARG A 46 7.85 -1.50 -6.52
C ARG A 46 9.16 -2.18 -6.16
N TYR A 47 9.54 -3.18 -6.93
CA TYR A 47 10.87 -3.77 -6.84
C TYR A 47 11.94 -2.71 -7.12
N ALA A 48 13.02 -2.73 -6.34
CA ALA A 48 14.14 -1.83 -6.52
C ALA A 48 14.88 -2.21 -7.81
N PRO A 49 15.08 -1.28 -8.76
CA PRO A 49 15.72 -1.59 -10.04
C PRO A 49 17.14 -2.18 -9.94
N LYS A 50 17.79 -2.01 -8.78
CA LYS A 50 19.15 -2.48 -8.51
C LYS A 50 19.21 -3.67 -7.55
N ALA A 51 18.08 -4.10 -7.01
CA ALA A 51 18.00 -5.18 -6.02
C ALA A 51 16.57 -5.75 -6.02
N GLU A 52 16.31 -6.76 -6.84
CA GLU A 52 14.98 -7.35 -7.02
C GLU A 52 14.40 -8.01 -5.75
N ILE A 53 15.26 -8.32 -4.77
CA ILE A 53 14.86 -8.82 -3.45
C ILE A 53 14.30 -7.71 -2.53
N LEU A 54 14.32 -6.45 -2.97
CA LEU A 54 13.87 -5.30 -2.21
C LEU A 54 12.67 -4.64 -2.90
N MET A 55 11.62 -4.36 -2.14
CA MET A 55 10.55 -3.45 -2.50
C MET A 55 10.78 -2.09 -1.85
N LEU A 56 10.63 -1.05 -2.66
CA LEU A 56 10.58 0.34 -2.24
C LEU A 56 9.12 0.76 -2.16
N VAL A 57 8.80 1.59 -1.17
CA VAL A 57 7.47 2.19 -1.03
C VAL A 57 7.56 3.70 -1.15
N LYS A 58 6.63 4.29 -1.90
CA LYS A 58 6.39 5.74 -1.93
C LYS A 58 4.91 6.00 -1.73
N ALA A 59 4.58 7.06 -0.97
CA ALA A 59 3.20 7.42 -0.67
C ALA A 59 2.81 8.77 -1.28
N TYR A 60 1.51 8.88 -1.59
CA TYR A 60 0.88 10.04 -2.19
C TYR A 60 -0.46 10.30 -1.53
N ASN A 61 -0.89 11.55 -1.52
CA ASN A 61 -2.27 11.89 -1.24
C ASN A 61 -3.10 11.50 -2.46
N THR A 62 -4.04 10.58 -2.27
CA THR A 62 -4.88 10.01 -3.34
C THR A 62 -5.65 11.06 -4.13
N GLN A 63 -6.07 12.14 -3.47
CA GLN A 63 -6.92 13.17 -4.08
C GLN A 63 -6.12 14.20 -4.87
N THR A 64 -4.86 14.46 -4.48
CA THR A 64 -4.05 15.53 -5.07
C THR A 64 -2.84 15.03 -5.84
N GLY A 65 -2.50 13.74 -5.73
CA GLY A 65 -1.29 13.14 -6.30
C GLY A 65 0.01 13.62 -5.65
N GLN A 66 -0.06 14.47 -4.62
CA GLN A 66 1.14 15.04 -3.97
C GLN A 66 1.82 14.02 -3.07
N ASP A 67 3.16 14.07 -3.02
CA ASP A 67 3.96 13.19 -2.16
C ASP A 67 3.56 13.31 -0.69
N VAL A 68 3.50 12.17 0.00
CA VAL A 68 3.28 12.07 1.45
C VAL A 68 4.53 11.47 2.09
N ASN A 69 5.03 12.14 3.13
CA ASN A 69 6.16 11.63 3.91
C ASN A 69 5.70 10.45 4.80
N LEU A 70 6.48 9.37 4.77
CA LEU A 70 6.26 8.18 5.60
C LEU A 70 6.94 8.28 6.97
N ASP A 71 7.64 9.36 7.29
CA ASP A 71 8.25 9.60 8.61
C ASP A 71 7.20 9.49 9.74
N ARG A 72 7.56 8.77 10.81
CA ARG A 72 6.76 8.58 12.02
C ARG A 72 7.47 9.07 13.29
N GLY A 73 8.56 9.81 13.14
CA GLY A 73 9.38 10.31 14.23
C GLY A 73 10.51 9.36 14.60
N GLU A 74 11.42 9.82 15.47
CA GLU A 74 12.51 9.01 16.03
C GLU A 74 13.41 8.33 14.99
N LYS A 75 13.46 8.89 13.77
CA LYS A 75 14.16 8.32 12.60
C LYS A 75 13.56 7.01 12.08
N TYR A 76 12.31 6.71 12.43
CA TYR A 76 11.55 5.59 11.88
C TYR A 76 10.61 6.06 10.76
N MET A 77 10.57 5.27 9.70
CA MET A 77 9.65 5.44 8.58
C MET A 77 8.58 4.36 8.65
N GLU A 78 7.35 4.70 8.30
CA GLU A 78 6.30 3.73 8.07
C GLU A 78 6.67 2.84 6.89
N PHE A 79 6.87 1.56 7.16
CA PHE A 79 7.09 0.56 6.13
C PHE A 79 5.78 0.15 5.46
N ALA A 80 4.85 -0.43 6.22
CA ALA A 80 3.59 -0.97 5.74
C ALA A 80 2.59 -1.13 6.90
N CYS A 81 1.29 -1.06 6.59
CA CYS A 81 0.27 -1.63 7.46
C CYS A 81 0.18 -3.17 7.27
N LEU A 82 -0.62 -3.85 8.10
CA LEU A 82 -0.74 -5.32 8.03
C LEU A 82 -1.19 -5.81 6.64
N ALA A 83 -2.20 -5.17 6.04
CA ALA A 83 -2.69 -5.56 4.71
C ALA A 83 -1.61 -5.41 3.63
N GLU A 84 -0.89 -4.29 3.65
CA GLU A 84 0.23 -4.04 2.74
C GLU A 84 1.36 -5.05 2.91
N ALA A 85 1.69 -5.42 4.16
CA ALA A 85 2.73 -6.41 4.45
C ALA A 85 2.34 -7.82 3.97
N VAL A 86 1.07 -8.20 4.11
CA VAL A 86 0.55 -9.48 3.61
C VAL A 86 0.61 -9.54 2.08
N ILE A 87 0.16 -8.48 1.41
CA ILE A 87 0.25 -8.38 -0.05
C ILE A 87 1.72 -8.43 -0.48
N ALA A 88 2.60 -7.61 0.11
CA ALA A 88 4.01 -7.60 -0.22
C ALA A 88 4.67 -8.99 -0.07
N ALA A 89 4.32 -9.74 0.98
CA ALA A 89 4.84 -11.10 1.15
C ALA A 89 4.39 -12.05 0.02
N ALA A 90 3.14 -11.96 -0.42
CA ALA A 90 2.64 -12.74 -1.55
C ALA A 90 3.32 -12.32 -2.87
N GLU A 91 3.45 -11.02 -3.10
CA GLU A 91 4.11 -10.44 -4.28
C GLU A 91 5.57 -10.87 -4.37
N TYR A 92 6.33 -10.84 -3.26
CA TYR A 92 7.72 -11.35 -3.22
C TYR A 92 7.79 -12.82 -3.61
N ARG A 93 6.85 -13.64 -3.13
CA ARG A 93 6.78 -15.05 -3.49
C ARG A 93 6.50 -15.23 -4.98
N PHE A 94 5.50 -14.55 -5.52
CA PHE A 94 5.18 -14.61 -6.94
C PHE A 94 6.35 -14.17 -7.82
N TRP A 95 7.04 -13.11 -7.44
CA TRP A 95 8.24 -12.65 -8.15
C TRP A 95 9.36 -13.69 -8.11
N GLY A 96 9.66 -14.24 -6.93
CA GLY A 96 10.72 -15.25 -6.77
C GLY A 96 10.41 -16.58 -7.48
N GLU A 97 9.13 -16.93 -7.64
CA GLU A 97 8.69 -18.14 -8.34
C GLU A 97 8.55 -17.94 -9.86
N ALA A 98 8.37 -16.70 -10.33
CA ALA A 98 8.15 -16.39 -11.75
C ALA A 98 9.42 -16.53 -12.60
N ALA A 99 9.29 -17.17 -13.76
CA ALA A 99 10.39 -17.27 -14.73
C ALA A 99 10.51 -16.01 -15.60
N THR A 100 9.40 -15.29 -15.79
CA THR A 100 9.33 -14.05 -16.56
C THR A 100 8.48 -12.99 -15.85
N VAL A 101 8.64 -11.73 -16.25
CA VAL A 101 7.79 -10.64 -15.75
C VAL A 101 6.31 -10.90 -16.09
N GLN A 102 6.03 -11.50 -17.25
CA GLN A 102 4.68 -11.84 -17.68
C GLN A 102 4.05 -12.90 -16.77
N ASP A 103 4.81 -13.91 -16.34
CA ASP A 103 4.33 -14.92 -15.38
C ASP A 103 4.01 -14.29 -14.02
N TYR A 104 4.79 -13.32 -13.59
CA TYR A 104 4.50 -12.52 -12.39
C TYR A 104 3.22 -11.69 -12.57
N LEU A 105 3.10 -10.93 -13.66
CA LEU A 105 1.94 -10.07 -13.93
C LEU A 105 0.62 -10.83 -14.15
N ALA A 106 0.70 -12.14 -14.45
CA ALA A 106 -0.46 -13.01 -14.53
C ALA A 106 -1.01 -13.44 -13.17
N GLN A 107 -0.30 -13.13 -12.07
CA GLN A 107 -0.70 -13.47 -10.71
C GLN A 107 -1.30 -12.26 -9.99
N THR A 108 -2.11 -12.50 -8.97
CA THR A 108 -2.69 -11.44 -8.14
C THR A 108 -2.77 -11.92 -6.70
N ALA A 109 -2.23 -11.13 -5.79
CA ALA A 109 -2.36 -11.39 -4.36
C ALA A 109 -3.77 -11.00 -3.90
N ALA A 110 -4.55 -11.97 -3.45
CA ALA A 110 -5.78 -11.69 -2.74
C ALA A 110 -5.45 -11.22 -1.32
N LEU A 111 -6.07 -10.12 -0.88
CA LEU A 111 -6.04 -9.75 0.52
C LEU A 111 -7.13 -10.53 1.26
N GLU A 112 -6.74 -11.54 2.03
CA GLU A 112 -7.61 -12.15 3.03
C GLU A 112 -7.92 -11.16 4.18
N ASP A 113 -8.91 -11.47 5.00
CA ASP A 113 -9.24 -10.65 6.16
C ASP A 113 -8.02 -10.52 7.10
N ALA A 114 -7.71 -9.30 7.52
CA ALA A 114 -6.52 -8.95 8.29
C ALA A 114 -6.89 -8.36 9.66
N PRO A 115 -7.57 -9.11 10.55
CA PRO A 115 -8.15 -8.56 11.77
C PRO A 115 -7.09 -8.29 12.85
N ILE A 116 -7.22 -7.13 13.48
CA ILE A 116 -6.54 -6.86 14.75
C ILE A 116 -7.36 -7.50 15.88
N ARG A 117 -6.98 -8.72 16.29
CA ARG A 117 -7.70 -9.50 17.32
C ARG A 117 -7.80 -8.81 18.68
N VAL A 118 -6.74 -8.09 19.08
CA VAL A 118 -6.65 -7.39 20.37
C VAL A 118 -6.17 -5.97 20.10
N HIS A 119 -7.07 -5.00 20.17
CA HIS A 119 -6.81 -3.61 19.77
C HIS A 119 -6.04 -2.79 20.81
N ASN A 120 -5.97 -3.24 22.07
CA ASN A 120 -5.31 -2.52 23.17
C ASN A 120 -3.93 -3.07 23.57
N LYS A 121 -3.43 -4.13 22.92
CA LYS A 121 -2.17 -4.81 23.30
C LYS A 121 -0.95 -3.88 23.38
N LEU A 122 -0.82 -2.91 22.47
CA LEU A 122 0.29 -1.95 22.49
C LEU A 122 0.17 -0.98 23.67
N LYS A 123 -1.03 -0.47 23.93
CA LYS A 123 -1.31 0.39 25.09
C LYS A 123 -0.94 -0.36 26.39
N THR A 124 -1.39 -1.60 26.53
CA THR A 124 -1.07 -2.46 27.68
C THR A 124 0.43 -2.75 27.85
N TYR A 125 1.22 -2.75 26.77
CA TYR A 125 2.67 -2.93 26.87
C TYR A 125 3.36 -1.69 27.49
N TRP A 126 2.94 -0.49 27.09
CA TRP A 126 3.55 0.77 27.53
C TRP A 126 3.06 1.30 28.88
N GLU A 127 1.86 0.89 29.32
CA GLU A 127 1.30 1.28 30.62
C GLU A 127 1.73 0.36 31.78
N LYS A 128 2.60 -0.62 31.53
CA LYS A 128 3.26 -1.43 32.57
C LYS A 128 4.53 -0.76 33.06
#